data_AF-A0A8H6UKH7-F1
#
_entry.id   AF-A0A8H6UKH7-F1
#
_cell.length_a   1.000
_cell.length_b   1.000
_cell.length_c   1.000
_cell.angle_alpha   90.00
_cell.angle_beta   90.00
_cell.angle_gamma   90.00
#
_symmetry.space_group_name_H-M   'P 1'
#
loop_
_entity.id
_entity.type
_entity.pdbx_description
1 polymer ?
#
loop_
_entity_poly.entity_id
_entity_poly.type
_entity_poly.pdbx_seq_one_letter_code
_entity_poly.pdbx_strand_id
1 'polypeptide(L)'
;MENPKDFKKSLFMLQSFEICLYLTAAVVIYYFVGKDVASPALISAGPVMKKVAFGIAIPTIVGAGVVNGHVGLKYIYFRLCHKSDLIHSRSKRSVGIWIGLGVTCWVVAWIIAEAIPVFSNLNGLIRALRQLVQLRAQWYLLASYELWAVVRQPS
;
A
#
# COMPACT_ATOMS: atom_id res chain seq x y z
N MET A 1 -16.76 13.63 -3.33
CA MET A 1 -17.13 13.68 -4.75
C MET A 1 -18.62 13.48 -4.82
N GLU A 2 -19.37 14.49 -5.25
CA GLU A 2 -20.84 14.42 -5.33
C GLU A 2 -21.30 13.76 -6.63
N ASN A 3 -20.56 13.95 -7.73
CA ASN A 3 -20.80 13.31 -9.02
C ASN A 3 -19.75 12.22 -9.34
N PRO A 4 -20.15 10.96 -9.60
CA PRO A 4 -19.22 9.86 -9.89
C PRO A 4 -18.48 10.00 -11.23
N LYS A 5 -18.96 10.85 -12.15
CA LYS A 5 -18.29 11.12 -13.44
C LYS A 5 -17.00 11.94 -13.28
N ASP A 6 -16.87 12.72 -12.21
CA ASP A 6 -15.68 13.54 -11.92
C ASP A 6 -14.53 12.77 -11.28
N PHE A 7 -14.74 11.47 -11.00
CA PHE A 7 -13.72 10.61 -10.41
C PHE A 7 -12.44 10.56 -11.26
N LYS A 8 -12.58 10.41 -12.58
CA LYS A 8 -11.43 10.34 -13.50
C LYS A 8 -10.62 11.64 -13.52
N LYS A 9 -11.31 12.80 -13.52
CA LYS A 9 -10.69 14.12 -13.49
C LYS A 9 -9.90 14.34 -12.19
N SER A 10 -10.51 13.97 -11.07
CA SER A 10 -9.89 14.08 -9.75
C SER A 10 -8.68 13.15 -9.61
N LEU A 11 -8.78 11.92 -10.12
CA LEU A 11 -7.68 10.96 -10.12
C LEU A 11 -6.49 11.47 -10.95
N PHE A 12 -6.76 12.03 -12.13
CA PHE A 12 -5.71 12.57 -12.98
C PHE A 12 -5.01 13.78 -12.34
N MET A 13 -5.78 14.67 -11.71
CA MET A 13 -5.21 15.81 -10.98
C MET A 13 -4.37 15.36 -9.78
N LEU A 14 -4.87 14.42 -8.99
CA LEU A 14 -4.15 13.85 -7.85
C LEU A 14 -2.83 13.21 -8.31
N GLN A 15 -2.87 12.37 -9.35
CA GLN A 15 -1.70 11.67 -9.86
C GLN A 15 -0.67 12.64 -10.43
N SER A 16 -1.11 13.65 -11.18
CA SER A 16 -0.21 14.67 -11.75
C SER A 16 0.46 15.48 -10.65
N PHE A 17 -0.30 15.90 -9.64
CA PHE A 17 0.25 16.63 -8.49
C PHE A 17 1.26 15.80 -7.71
N GLU A 18 0.94 14.52 -7.47
CA GLU A 18 1.83 13.57 -6.80
C GLU A 18 3.16 13.41 -7.57
N ILE A 19 3.10 13.20 -8.89
CA ILE A 19 4.30 13.07 -9.72
C ILE A 19 5.17 14.33 -9.64
N CYS A 20 4.55 15.52 -9.77
CA CYS A 20 5.29 16.78 -9.66
C CYS A 20 5.99 16.93 -8.31
N LEU A 21 5.29 16.65 -7.21
CA LEU A 21 5.84 16.74 -5.86
C LEU A 21 7.02 15.79 -5.67
N TYR A 22 6.87 14.51 -6.05
CA TYR A 22 7.95 13.53 -5.94
C TYR A 22 9.14 13.86 -6.84
N LEU A 23 8.90 14.37 -8.05
CA LEU A 23 9.95 14.78 -8.96
C LEU A 23 10.75 15.95 -8.38
N THR A 24 10.07 17.00 -7.90
CA THR A 24 10.73 18.14 -7.25
C THR A 24 11.54 17.68 -6.04
N ALA A 25 10.97 16.82 -5.17
CA ALA A 25 11.70 16.29 -4.03
C ALA A 25 12.94 15.48 -4.45
N ALA A 26 12.83 14.62 -5.47
CA ALA A 26 13.93 13.81 -5.98
C ALA A 26 15.07 14.68 -6.53
N VAL A 27 14.75 15.72 -7.33
CA VAL A 27 15.75 16.63 -7.90
C VAL A 27 16.48 17.40 -6.80
N VAL A 28 15.75 17.95 -5.83
CA VAL A 28 16.33 18.70 -4.70
C VAL A 28 17.27 17.80 -3.90
N ILE A 29 16.83 16.60 -3.52
CA ILE A 29 17.65 15.66 -2.74
C ILE A 29 18.90 15.25 -3.52
N TYR A 30 18.77 14.95 -4.82
CA TYR A 30 19.90 14.57 -5.66
C TYR A 30 20.93 15.72 -5.81
N TYR A 31 20.47 16.97 -5.88
CA TYR A 31 21.36 18.13 -5.95
C TYR A 31 22.19 18.31 -4.68
N PHE A 32 21.59 18.11 -3.49
CA PHE A 32 22.28 18.32 -2.21
C PHE A 32 23.10 17.12 -1.71
N VAL A 33 22.69 15.87 -2.00
CA VAL A 33 23.31 14.65 -1.47
C VAL A 33 24.19 13.95 -2.52
N GLY A 34 23.92 14.12 -3.82
CA GLY A 34 24.64 13.45 -4.89
C GLY A 34 24.19 12.00 -5.11
N LYS A 35 25.12 11.10 -5.47
CA LYS A 35 24.80 9.73 -5.88
C LYS A 35 24.53 8.77 -4.72
N ASP A 36 25.00 9.09 -3.50
CA ASP A 36 24.90 8.21 -2.32
C ASP A 36 23.63 8.47 -1.49
N VAL A 37 22.47 8.59 -2.15
CA VAL A 37 21.19 8.75 -1.45
C VAL A 37 20.79 7.42 -0.82
N ALA A 38 20.94 7.32 0.51
CA ALA A 38 20.41 6.21 1.29
C ALA A 38 18.88 6.13 1.16
N SER A 39 18.35 4.92 1.23
CA SER A 39 16.91 4.66 1.23
C SER A 39 16.50 4.15 2.61
N PRO A 40 15.55 4.82 3.31
CA PRO A 40 14.80 6.01 2.89
C PRO A 40 15.62 7.31 2.79
N ALA A 41 15.28 8.18 1.84
CA ALA A 41 16.01 9.44 1.57
C ALA A 41 16.12 10.37 2.79
N LEU A 42 15.18 10.26 3.75
CA LEU A 42 15.21 10.97 5.02
C LEU A 42 16.46 10.68 5.86
N ILE A 43 17.07 9.50 5.69
CA ILE A 43 18.28 9.08 6.39
C ILE A 43 19.50 9.86 5.90
N SER A 44 19.50 10.28 4.63
CA SER A 44 20.58 11.04 3.99
C SER A 44 20.61 12.51 4.40
N ALA A 45 19.59 12.99 5.12
CA ALA A 45 19.59 14.34 5.67
C ALA A 45 20.62 14.47 6.82
N GLY A 46 21.19 15.67 6.98
CA GLY A 46 22.14 15.95 8.07
C GLY A 46 21.59 15.61 9.47
N PRO A 47 22.45 15.47 10.50
CA PRO A 47 22.09 14.86 11.79
C PRO A 47 20.93 15.53 12.52
N VAL A 48 20.78 16.86 12.39
CA VAL A 48 19.66 17.62 12.95
C VAL A 48 18.40 17.48 12.10
N MET A 49 18.53 17.65 10.78
CA MET A 49 17.41 17.59 9.84
C MET A 49 16.74 16.22 9.82
N LYS A 50 17.52 15.14 9.90
CA LYS A 50 17.02 13.77 10.02
C LYS A 50 16.09 13.61 11.22
N LYS A 51 16.49 14.08 12.41
CA LYS A 51 15.69 13.96 13.64
C LYS A 51 14.37 14.72 13.54
N VAL A 52 14.40 15.95 13.02
CA VAL A 52 13.19 16.77 12.82
C VAL A 52 12.26 16.11 11.79
N ALA A 53 12.82 15.67 10.66
CA ALA A 53 12.04 15.02 9.60
C ALA A 53 11.38 13.72 10.09
N PHE A 54 12.11 12.88 10.83
CA PHE A 54 11.51 11.69 11.46
C PHE A 54 10.48 12.06 12.53
N GLY A 55 10.69 13.12 13.31
CA GLY A 55 9.71 13.62 14.28
C GLY A 55 8.36 13.97 13.64
N ILE A 56 8.38 14.64 12.48
CA ILE A 56 7.17 14.98 11.71
C ILE A 56 6.59 13.75 11.00
N ALA A 57 7.45 12.84 10.53
CA ALA A 57 7.02 11.65 9.80
C ALA A 57 6.35 10.60 10.70
N ILE A 58 6.79 10.44 11.95
CA ILE A 58 6.29 9.41 12.88
C ILE A 58 4.76 9.44 13.02
N PRO A 59 4.10 10.58 13.33
CA PRO A 59 2.65 10.65 13.42
C PRO A 59 1.94 10.16 12.16
N THR A 60 2.43 10.57 10.99
CA THR A 60 1.86 10.19 9.68
C THR A 60 2.08 8.72 9.39
N ILE A 61 3.27 8.17 9.69
CA ILE A 61 3.60 6.75 9.50
C ILE A 61 2.70 5.88 10.39
N VAL A 62 2.55 6.24 11.67
CA VAL A 62 1.70 5.52 12.61
C VAL A 62 0.23 5.60 12.17
N GLY A 63 -0.26 6.80 11.83
CA GLY A 63 -1.63 6.98 11.36
C GLY A 63 -1.94 6.17 10.10
N ALA A 64 -1.08 6.26 9.08
CA ALA A 64 -1.23 5.48 7.86
C ALA A 64 -1.14 3.97 8.12
N GLY A 65 -0.22 3.52 8.97
CA GLY A 65 -0.06 2.11 9.35
C GLY A 65 -1.30 1.56 10.07
N VAL A 66 -1.81 2.28 11.07
CA VAL A 66 -2.97 1.87 11.86
C VAL A 66 -4.24 1.82 11.01
N VAL A 67 -4.49 2.82 10.17
CA VAL A 67 -5.69 2.84 9.31
C VAL A 67 -5.66 1.69 8.31
N ASN A 68 -4.55 1.50 7.59
CA ASN A 68 -4.43 0.41 6.62
C ASN A 68 -4.47 -0.97 7.30
N GLY A 69 -3.79 -1.12 8.45
CA GLY A 69 -3.82 -2.33 9.27
C GLY A 69 -5.22 -2.66 9.77
N HIS A 70 -5.96 -1.65 10.25
CA HIS A 70 -7.34 -1.83 10.70
C HIS A 70 -8.28 -2.24 9.57
N VAL A 71 -8.16 -1.64 8.39
CA VAL A 71 -8.96 -2.03 7.21
C VAL A 71 -8.65 -3.47 6.79
N GLY A 72 -7.37 -3.86 6.76
CA GLY A 72 -6.96 -5.24 6.46
C GLY A 72 -7.48 -6.24 7.50
N LEU A 73 -7.39 -5.88 8.79
CA LEU A 73 -7.92 -6.68 9.88
C LEU A 73 -9.43 -6.90 9.75
N LYS A 74 -10.17 -5.83 9.47
CA LYS A 74 -11.62 -5.88 9.26
C LYS A 74 -11.97 -6.75 8.05
N TYR A 75 -11.19 -6.67 6.97
CA TYR A 75 -11.39 -7.49 5.79
C TYR A 75 -11.23 -8.99 6.09
N ILE A 76 -10.15 -9.37 6.79
CA ILE A 76 -9.91 -10.77 7.19
C ILE A 76 -11.00 -11.24 8.17
N TYR A 77 -11.36 -10.41 9.15
CA TYR A 77 -12.44 -10.71 10.10
C TYR A 77 -13.77 -10.97 9.38
N PHE A 78 -14.16 -10.09 8.45
CA PHE A 78 -15.38 -10.28 7.65
C PHE A 78 -15.30 -11.57 6.81
N ARG A 79 -14.13 -11.87 6.23
CA ARG A 79 -13.98 -13.06 5.39
C ARG A 79 -14.09 -14.36 6.20
N LEU A 80 -13.50 -14.40 7.39
CA LEU A 80 -13.54 -15.56 8.29
C LEU A 80 -14.93 -15.74 8.93
N CYS A 81 -15.56 -14.64 9.34
CA CYS A 81 -16.85 -14.66 10.01
C CYS A 81 -18.05 -14.64 9.04
N HIS A 82 -17.85 -14.58 7.72
CA HIS A 82 -18.91 -14.49 6.69
C HIS A 82 -19.99 -15.58 6.81
N LYS A 83 -19.65 -16.76 7.35
CA LYS A 83 -20.58 -17.88 7.52
C LYS A 83 -21.24 -17.98 8.91
N SER A 84 -21.00 -17.02 9.81
CA SER A 84 -21.44 -17.10 11.20
C SER A 84 -22.14 -15.81 11.66
N ASP A 85 -23.25 -15.93 12.42
CA ASP A 85 -23.99 -14.82 13.04
C ASP A 85 -23.17 -14.00 14.07
N LEU A 86 -21.89 -14.36 14.25
CA LEU A 86 -20.91 -13.65 15.08
C LEU A 86 -20.54 -12.25 14.54
N ILE A 87 -20.96 -11.88 13.34
CA ILE A 87 -20.67 -10.56 12.74
C ILE A 87 -21.39 -9.42 13.49
N HIS A 88 -22.59 -9.66 14.00
CA HIS A 88 -23.40 -8.64 14.70
C HIS A 88 -23.53 -8.85 16.21
N SER A 89 -23.08 -10.00 16.72
CA SER A 89 -23.13 -10.31 18.16
C SER A 89 -21.86 -9.84 18.87
N ARG A 90 -21.99 -8.98 19.90
CA ARG A 90 -20.89 -8.64 20.84
C ARG A 90 -20.57 -9.78 21.81
N SER A 91 -20.51 -11.01 21.31
CA SER A 91 -20.10 -12.17 22.11
C SER A 91 -18.62 -12.08 22.47
N LYS A 92 -18.24 -12.56 23.65
CA LYS A 92 -16.82 -12.65 24.09
C LYS A 92 -15.95 -13.39 23.06
N ARG A 93 -16.55 -14.30 22.28
CA ARG A 93 -15.88 -15.02 21.17
C ARG A 93 -15.50 -14.10 20.00
N SER A 94 -16.34 -13.13 19.64
CA SER A 94 -16.08 -12.15 18.58
C SER A 94 -14.92 -11.22 18.96
N VAL A 95 -14.92 -10.73 20.20
CA VAL A 95 -13.83 -9.91 20.75
C VAL A 95 -12.51 -10.70 20.80
N GLY A 96 -12.55 -11.98 21.21
CA GLY A 96 -11.38 -12.84 21.22
C GLY A 96 -10.76 -13.06 19.84
N ILE A 97 -11.60 -13.29 18.81
CA ILE A 97 -11.13 -13.41 17.41
C ILE A 97 -10.54 -12.09 16.92
N TRP A 98 -11.17 -10.96 17.25
CA TRP A 98 -10.68 -9.63 16.86
C TRP A 98 -9.30 -9.32 17.46
N ILE A 99 -9.13 -9.55 18.77
CA ILE A 99 -7.84 -9.35 19.46
C ILE A 99 -6.81 -10.34 18.94
N GLY A 100 -7.16 -11.62 18.80
CA GLY A 100 -6.24 -12.65 18.32
C GLY A 100 -5.72 -12.36 16.91
N LEU A 101 -6.59 -11.89 16.02
CA LEU A 101 -6.21 -11.48 14.68
C LEU A 101 -5.31 -10.22 14.71
N GLY A 102 -5.62 -9.25 15.57
CA GLY A 102 -4.81 -8.05 15.77
C GLY A 102 -3.39 -8.38 16.25
N VAL A 103 -3.27 -9.24 17.27
CA VAL A 103 -1.99 -9.69 17.81
C VAL A 103 -1.21 -10.50 16.78
N THR A 104 -1.86 -11.39 16.04
CA THR A 104 -1.21 -12.19 14.98
C THR A 104 -0.64 -11.27 13.89
N CYS A 105 -1.44 -10.32 13.39
CA CYS A 105 -0.96 -9.33 12.41
C CYS A 105 0.21 -8.51 12.96
N TRP A 106 0.15 -8.11 14.24
CA TRP A 106 1.22 -7.35 14.88
C TRP A 106 2.53 -8.15 14.98
N VAL A 107 2.47 -9.42 15.39
CA VAL A 107 3.64 -10.31 15.46
C VAL A 107 4.27 -10.48 14.08
N VAL A 108 3.46 -10.73 13.04
CA VAL A 108 3.98 -10.85 11.67
C VAL A 108 4.65 -9.56 11.20
N ALA A 109 4.04 -8.40 11.48
CA ALA A 109 4.63 -7.11 11.15
C ALA A 109 5.97 -6.88 11.87
N TRP A 110 6.06 -7.27 13.15
CA TRP A 110 7.29 -7.16 13.92
C TRP A 110 8.41 -8.05 13.36
N ILE A 111 8.10 -9.31 13.00
CA ILE A 111 9.08 -10.21 12.36
C ILE A 111 9.61 -9.61 11.05
N ILE A 112 8.72 -9.04 10.22
CA ILE A 112 9.13 -8.40 8.95
C ILE A 112 10.00 -7.17 9.21
N ALA A 113 9.72 -6.40 10.28
CA ALA A 113 10.52 -5.24 10.64
C ALA A 113 11.95 -5.62 11.06
N GLU A 114 12.13 -6.70 11.81
CA GLU A 114 13.44 -7.20 12.23
C GLU A 114 14.19 -7.90 11.08
N ALA A 115 13.47 -8.54 10.16
CA ALA A 115 14.08 -9.34 9.08
C ALA A 115 14.73 -8.51 7.96
N ILE A 116 14.45 -7.20 7.88
CA ILE A 116 14.81 -6.39 6.71
C ILE A 116 15.82 -5.31 7.10
N PRO A 117 17.12 -5.55 6.88
CA PRO A 117 18.16 -4.56 7.18
C PRO A 117 18.17 -3.36 6.22
N VAL A 118 17.50 -3.46 5.05
CA VAL A 118 17.45 -2.38 4.03
C VAL A 118 16.04 -2.23 3.42
N PHE A 119 15.41 -1.08 3.62
CA PHE A 119 14.06 -0.74 3.16
C PHE A 119 13.86 -0.90 1.63
N SER A 120 14.91 -0.68 0.84
CA SER A 120 14.89 -0.83 -0.62
C SER A 120 14.50 -2.25 -1.07
N ASN A 121 15.00 -3.28 -0.38
CA ASN A 121 14.74 -4.67 -0.76
C ASN A 121 13.25 -5.03 -0.53
N LEU A 122 12.67 -4.55 0.59
CA LEU A 122 11.24 -4.71 0.87
C LEU A 122 10.38 -4.02 -0.18
N ASN A 123 10.65 -2.76 -0.46
CA ASN A 123 9.88 -1.98 -1.43
C ASN A 123 9.98 -2.59 -2.83
N GLY A 124 11.17 -3.08 -3.23
CA GLY A 124 11.38 -3.82 -4.46
C GLY A 124 10.52 -5.10 -4.53
N LEU A 125 10.51 -5.91 -3.47
CA LEU A 125 9.70 -7.12 -3.41
C LEU A 125 8.19 -6.84 -3.49
N ILE A 126 7.69 -5.87 -2.71
CA ILE A 126 6.27 -5.49 -2.72
C ILE A 126 5.84 -5.04 -4.13
N ARG A 127 6.67 -4.21 -4.79
CA ARG A 127 6.42 -3.75 -6.16
C ARG A 127 6.39 -4.92 -7.14
N ALA A 128 7.36 -5.82 -7.07
CA ALA A 128 7.43 -7.00 -7.94
C ALA A 128 6.19 -7.90 -7.78
N LEU A 129 5.77 -8.17 -6.55
CA LEU A 129 4.59 -8.98 -6.26
C LEU A 129 3.30 -8.32 -6.78
N ARG A 130 3.10 -7.02 -6.51
CA ARG A 130 1.92 -6.28 -7.00
C ARG A 130 1.89 -6.26 -8.53
N GLN A 131 3.04 -6.04 -9.17
CA GLN A 131 3.15 -6.02 -10.63
C GLN A 131 2.80 -7.38 -11.24
N LEU A 132 3.24 -8.48 -10.63
CA LEU A 132 2.90 -9.84 -11.06
C LEU A 132 1.38 -10.08 -11.10
N VAL A 133 0.67 -9.65 -10.06
CA VAL A 133 -0.81 -9.76 -10.02
C VAL A 133 -1.46 -8.90 -11.10
N GLN A 134 -0.97 -7.67 -11.29
CA GLN A 134 -1.49 -6.75 -12.30
C GLN A 134 -1.29 -7.27 -13.72
N LEU A 135 -0.09 -7.80 -14.02
CA LEU A 135 0.23 -8.40 -15.31
C LEU A 135 -0.70 -9.58 -15.60
N ARG A 136 -0.94 -10.44 -14.61
CA ARG A 136 -1.87 -11.57 -14.76
C ARG A 136 -3.27 -11.10 -15.16
N ALA A 137 -3.77 -10.04 -14.53
CA ALA A 137 -5.08 -9.47 -14.87
C ALA A 137 -5.11 -8.90 -16.30
N GLN A 138 -4.04 -8.22 -16.73
CA GLN A 138 -3.92 -7.71 -18.11
C GLN A 138 -3.87 -8.85 -19.14
N TRP A 139 -3.13 -9.92 -18.86
CA TRP A 139 -3.10 -11.12 -19.69
C TRP A 139 -4.49 -11.76 -19.84
N TYR A 140 -5.28 -11.85 -18.75
CA TYR A 140 -6.65 -12.36 -18.84
C TYR A 140 -7.56 -11.46 -19.70
N LEU A 141 -7.44 -10.14 -19.57
CA LEU A 141 -8.24 -9.20 -20.36
C LEU A 141 -7.86 -9.29 -21.85
N LEU A 142 -6.56 -9.33 -22.17
CA LEU A 142 -6.09 -9.50 -23.54
C LEU A 142 -6.52 -10.84 -24.13
N ALA A 143 -6.32 -11.95 -23.40
CA ALA A 143 -6.78 -13.26 -23.83
C ALA A 143 -8.29 -13.30 -24.08
N SER A 144 -9.10 -12.65 -23.23
CA SER A 144 -10.54 -12.55 -23.43
C SER A 144 -10.93 -11.70 -24.64
N TYR A 145 -10.16 -10.64 -24.95
CA TYR A 145 -10.35 -9.80 -26.12
C TYR A 145 -10.03 -10.56 -27.41
N GLU A 146 -8.90 -11.27 -27.46
CA GLU A 146 -8.50 -12.10 -28.61
C GLU A 146 -9.54 -13.19 -28.89
N LEU A 147 -10.01 -13.89 -27.85
CA LEU A 147 -11.08 -14.90 -27.98
C LEU A 147 -12.37 -14.30 -28.55
N TRP A 148 -12.74 -13.09 -28.11
CA TRP A 148 -13.95 -12.42 -28.59
C TRP A 148 -13.80 -11.88 -30.02
N ALA A 149 -12.60 -11.41 -30.38
CA ALA A 149 -12.26 -10.95 -31.72
C ALA A 149 -12.31 -12.10 -32.75
N VAL A 150 -11.81 -13.28 -32.39
CA VAL A 150 -11.89 -14.50 -33.22
C VAL A 150 -13.35 -14.95 -33.42
N VAL A 151 -14.19 -14.89 -32.38
CA VAL A 151 -15.62 -15.25 -32.48
C VAL A 151 -16.43 -14.28 -33.33
N ARG A 152 -15.99 -13.01 -33.47
CA ARG A 152 -16.72 -11.96 -34.19
C ARG A 152 -16.36 -11.82 -35.68
N GLN A 153 -15.35 -12.53 -36.19
CA GLN A 153 -15.07 -12.51 -37.63
C GLN A 153 -16.21 -13.20 -38.40
N PRO A 154 -16.96 -12.50 -39.27
CA PRO A 154 -17.92 -13.16 -40.14
C PRO A 154 -17.16 -13.97 -41.19
N SER A 155 -17.65 -15.20 -41.44
CA SER A 155 -17.15 -16.15 -42.44
C SER A 155 -17.14 -15.58 -43.85
#